data_AF-A0A3D2U425-F1
#
_entry.id   AF-A0A3D2U425-F1
#
_cell.length_a   1.000
_cell.length_b   1.000
_cell.length_c   1.000
_cell.angle_alpha   90.00
_cell.angle_beta   90.00
_cell.angle_gamma   90.00
#
_symmetry.space_group_name_H-M   'P 1'
#
loop_
_entity.id
_entity.type
_entity.pdbx_description
1 polymer ?
#
loop_
_entity_poly.entity_id
_entity_poly.type
_entity_poly.pdbx_seq_one_letter_code
_entity_poly.pdbx_strand_id
1 'polypeptide(L)'
;LQVRAVDGATIRFRFQRRENGNWKLEDGQDNLICRINRRVDGWEVKDPSGDRMARVRKSENTTTVSDGMGKTVASTTADIDGLVAACLEMGGVESLPLRGGVMLAVMNSFGSRQETR
;
A
#
# COMPACT_ATOMS: atom_id res chain seq x y z
N LEU A 1 11.14 -0.62 -3.00
CA LEU A 1 10.53 -0.88 -4.32
C LEU A 1 10.44 0.43 -5.10
N GLN A 2 10.68 0.41 -6.41
CA GLN A 2 10.62 1.62 -7.24
C GLN A 2 9.69 1.40 -8.42
N VAL A 3 8.85 2.40 -8.72
CA VAL A 3 8.10 2.51 -9.97
C VAL A 3 8.79 3.55 -10.82
N ARG A 4 9.08 3.21 -12.08
CA ARG A 4 9.84 4.05 -13.01
C ARG A 4 8.94 4.53 -14.16
N ALA A 5 9.33 5.63 -14.80
CA ALA A 5 8.71 6.08 -16.03
C ALA A 5 9.08 5.13 -17.18
N VAL A 6 8.45 5.35 -18.35
CA VAL A 6 8.67 4.55 -19.57
C VAL A 6 10.12 4.62 -20.05
N ASP A 7 10.83 5.72 -19.74
CA ASP A 7 12.25 5.88 -20.04
C ASP A 7 13.18 4.93 -19.24
N GLY A 8 12.65 4.23 -18.22
CA GLY A 8 13.39 3.34 -17.34
C GLY A 8 14.35 4.04 -16.37
N ALA A 9 14.72 5.30 -16.59
CA ALA A 9 15.66 6.04 -15.78
C ALA A 9 14.96 6.82 -14.66
N THR A 10 13.86 7.49 -15.00
CA THR A 10 13.15 8.39 -14.09
C THR A 10 12.36 7.60 -13.06
N ILE A 11 12.65 7.80 -11.78
CA ILE A 11 11.86 7.24 -10.69
C ILE A 11 10.57 8.06 -10.56
N ARG A 12 9.42 7.41 -10.68
CA ARG A 12 8.11 8.01 -10.39
C ARG A 12 7.77 7.90 -8.92
N PHE A 13 7.97 6.72 -8.35
CA PHE A 13 7.66 6.46 -6.94
C PHE A 13 8.69 5.56 -6.28
N ARG A 14 8.91 5.77 -4.98
CA ARG A 14 9.66 4.88 -4.11
C ARG A 14 8.74 4.39 -2.99
N PHE A 15 8.41 3.11 -3.00
CA PHE A 15 7.69 2.45 -1.92
C PHE A 15 8.68 1.72 -1.00
N GLN A 16 8.79 2.20 0.23
CA GLN A 16 9.89 1.87 1.13
C GLN A 16 9.38 1.38 2.48
N ARG A 17 9.95 0.27 2.95
CA ARG A 17 9.72 -0.21 4.31
C ARG A 17 10.48 0.67 5.30
N ARG A 18 9.83 0.99 6.41
CA ARG A 18 10.38 1.70 7.55
C ARG A 18 10.59 0.74 8.72
N GLU A 19 11.22 1.25 9.77
CA GLU A 19 11.26 0.59 11.08
C GLU A 19 9.87 0.19 11.55
N ASN A 20 9.79 -0.88 12.35
CA ASN A 20 8.56 -1.44 12.91
C ASN A 20 7.56 -2.00 11.88
N GLY A 21 7.98 -2.17 10.62
CA GLY A 21 7.15 -2.77 9.57
C GLY A 21 6.16 -1.82 8.92
N ASN A 22 6.25 -0.51 9.19
CA ASN A 22 5.52 0.52 8.48
C ASN A 22 6.10 0.74 7.07
N TRP A 23 5.37 1.44 6.22
CA TRP A 23 5.80 1.79 4.86
C TRP A 23 5.54 3.25 4.56
N LYS A 24 6.28 3.78 3.58
CA LYS A 24 6.05 5.10 2.99
C LYS A 24 6.10 5.01 1.46
N LEU A 25 5.28 5.82 0.81
CA LEU A 25 5.37 6.09 -0.63
C LEU A 25 5.85 7.54 -0.81
N GLU A 26 6.93 7.70 -1.56
CA GLU A 26 7.48 8.99 -1.97
C GLU A 26 7.46 9.11 -3.49
N ASP A 27 7.40 10.33 -4.00
CA ASP A 27 7.61 10.61 -5.42
C ASP A 27 9.11 10.56 -5.82
N GLY A 28 9.37 10.84 -7.09
CA GLY A 28 10.73 10.93 -7.64
C GLY A 28 11.59 12.05 -7.04
N GLN A 29 10.98 13.02 -6.36
CA GLN A 29 11.62 14.18 -5.73
C GLN A 29 11.71 14.04 -4.20
N ASP A 30 11.42 12.86 -3.66
CA ASP A 30 11.45 12.57 -2.22
C ASP A 30 10.32 13.24 -1.41
N ASN A 31 9.28 13.77 -2.08
CA ASN A 31 8.09 14.25 -1.38
C ASN A 31 7.25 13.05 -0.93
N LEU A 32 6.82 13.09 0.32
CA LEU A 32 5.93 12.07 0.87
C LEU A 32 4.54 12.16 0.24
N ILE A 33 4.03 11.04 -0.26
CA ILE A 33 2.67 10.91 -0.76
C ILE A 33 1.76 10.29 0.30
N CYS A 34 2.18 9.19 0.91
CA CYS A 34 1.43 8.56 1.98
C CYS A 34 2.31 7.66 2.86
N ARG A 35 1.76 7.31 4.02
CA ARG A 35 2.30 6.31 4.95
C ARG A 35 1.32 5.15 5.04
N ILE A 36 1.82 3.92 5.09
CA ILE A 36 1.01 2.73 5.39
C ILE A 36 1.52 2.15 6.70
N ASN A 37 0.76 2.34 7.76
CA ASN A 37 1.15 1.98 9.10
C ASN A 37 0.52 0.64 9.50
N ARG A 38 1.34 -0.22 10.10
CA ARG A 38 0.88 -1.50 10.63
C ARG A 38 -0.02 -1.25 11.83
N ARG A 39 -1.08 -2.05 11.93
CA ARG A 39 -2.00 -2.13 13.05
C ARG A 39 -2.13 -3.60 13.48
N VAL A 40 -2.65 -3.81 14.69
CA VAL A 40 -2.86 -5.18 15.20
C VAL A 40 -3.81 -5.98 14.31
N ASP A 41 -4.79 -5.28 13.71
CA ASP A 41 -5.88 -5.85 12.92
C ASP A 41 -5.75 -5.52 11.42
N GLY A 42 -4.57 -5.10 10.95
CA GLY A 42 -4.34 -4.79 9.53
C GLY A 42 -3.46 -3.57 9.32
N TRP A 43 -3.93 -2.61 8.51
CA TRP A 43 -3.15 -1.47 8.04
C TRP A 43 -3.98 -0.19 8.00
N GLU A 44 -3.31 0.94 8.17
CA GLU A 44 -3.89 2.27 8.04
C GLU A 44 -3.08 3.08 7.03
N VAL A 45 -3.76 3.63 6.03
CA VAL A 45 -3.16 4.54 5.04
C VAL A 45 -3.41 5.97 5.49
N LYS A 46 -2.33 6.75 5.57
CA LYS A 46 -2.35 8.14 5.99
C LYS A 46 -1.71 9.03 4.94
N ASP A 47 -2.24 10.22 4.80
CA ASP A 47 -1.67 11.25 3.95
C ASP A 47 -0.40 11.87 4.62
N PRO A 48 0.21 12.89 4.00
CA PRO A 48 1.39 13.54 4.56
C PRO A 48 1.11 14.29 5.88
N SER A 49 -0.08 14.89 6.07
CA SER A 49 -0.48 15.56 7.32
C SER A 49 -0.74 14.57 8.46
N GLY A 50 -0.95 13.30 8.13
CA GLY A 50 -1.19 12.23 9.10
C GLY A 50 -2.67 11.87 9.27
N ASP A 51 -3.53 12.47 8.46
CA ASP A 51 -4.95 12.16 8.41
C ASP A 51 -5.17 10.82 7.74
N ARG A 52 -6.20 10.11 8.19
CA ARG A 52 -6.52 8.78 7.68
C ARG A 52 -7.16 8.91 6.31
N MET A 53 -6.55 8.28 5.32
CA MET A 53 -7.11 8.13 3.97
C MET A 53 -7.94 6.85 3.84
N ALA A 54 -7.47 5.77 4.47
CA ALA A 54 -8.15 4.48 4.47
C ALA A 54 -7.70 3.59 5.63
N ARG A 55 -8.49 2.55 5.91
CA ARG A 55 -8.12 1.45 6.81
C ARG A 55 -8.40 0.12 6.12
N VAL A 56 -7.42 -0.77 6.16
CA VAL A 56 -7.57 -2.17 5.78
C VAL A 56 -7.61 -2.99 7.05
N ARG A 57 -8.68 -3.72 7.29
CA ARG A 57 -8.80 -4.63 8.44
C ARG A 57 -8.83 -6.07 7.95
N LYS A 58 -8.05 -6.94 8.58
CA LYS A 58 -8.07 -8.39 8.37
C LYS A 58 -8.69 -9.05 9.60
N SER A 59 -9.81 -9.72 9.40
CA SER A 59 -10.39 -10.69 10.33
C SER A 59 -10.11 -12.10 9.83
N GLU A 60 -10.53 -13.11 10.60
CA GLU A 60 -10.30 -14.52 10.29
C GLU A 60 -10.70 -14.91 8.86
N ASN A 61 -11.85 -14.41 8.40
CA ASN A 61 -12.44 -14.79 7.11
C ASN A 61 -12.63 -13.63 6.14
N THR A 62 -12.18 -12.43 6.47
CA THR A 62 -12.54 -11.24 5.68
C THR A 62 -11.45 -10.18 5.72
N THR A 63 -11.17 -9.59 4.57
CA THR A 63 -10.44 -8.33 4.48
C THR A 63 -11.41 -7.22 4.09
N THR A 64 -11.50 -6.18 4.90
CA THR A 64 -12.34 -5.01 4.64
C THR A 64 -11.50 -3.77 4.41
N VAL A 65 -11.98 -2.91 3.53
CA VAL A 65 -11.39 -1.60 3.25
C VAL A 65 -12.42 -0.54 3.59
N SER A 66 -12.03 0.40 4.43
CA SER A 66 -12.83 1.57 4.79
C SER A 66 -12.12 2.84 4.37
N ASP A 67 -12.90 3.85 3.96
CA ASP A 67 -12.39 5.17 3.60
C ASP A 67 -11.90 5.98 4.83
N GLY A 68 -11.44 7.20 4.60
CA GLY A 68 -10.95 8.11 5.63
C GLY A 68 -11.99 8.45 6.70
N MET A 69 -13.28 8.39 6.35
CA MET A 69 -14.41 8.60 7.27
C MET A 69 -14.82 7.32 8.01
N GLY A 70 -14.26 6.18 7.63
CA GLY A 70 -14.52 4.89 8.25
C GLY A 70 -15.69 4.14 7.63
N LYS A 71 -16.25 4.62 6.51
CA LYS A 71 -17.26 3.89 5.75
C LYS A 71 -16.58 2.74 5.00
N THR A 72 -17.06 1.52 5.17
CA THR A 72 -16.59 0.37 4.38
C THR A 72 -16.97 0.55 2.92
N VAL A 73 -15.97 0.51 2.04
CA VAL A 73 -16.11 0.66 0.59
C VAL A 73 -15.86 -0.63 -0.18
N ALA A 74 -15.12 -1.58 0.41
CA ALA A 74 -14.92 -2.90 -0.15
C ALA A 74 -14.76 -3.97 0.95
N SER A 75 -15.09 -5.21 0.60
CA SER A 75 -14.92 -6.39 1.45
C SER A 75 -14.67 -7.60 0.57
N THR A 76 -13.81 -8.51 1.01
CA THR A 76 -13.56 -9.78 0.34
C THR A 76 -13.28 -10.90 1.34
N THR A 77 -13.70 -12.11 1.00
CA THR A 77 -13.34 -13.34 1.72
C THR A 77 -12.10 -14.01 1.17
N ALA A 78 -11.53 -13.49 0.08
CA ALA A 78 -10.25 -13.96 -0.44
C ALA A 78 -9.14 -13.68 0.58
N ASP A 79 -8.24 -14.65 0.77
CA ASP A 79 -7.06 -14.46 1.60
C ASP A 79 -6.04 -13.58 0.88
N ILE A 80 -6.14 -12.27 1.13
CA ILE A 80 -5.20 -11.27 0.64
C ILE A 80 -4.38 -10.72 1.78
N ASP A 81 -3.13 -10.37 1.49
CA ASP A 81 -2.32 -9.61 2.44
C ASP A 81 -2.87 -8.17 2.54
N GLY A 82 -3.09 -7.69 3.75
CA GLY A 82 -3.67 -6.36 3.96
C GLY A 82 -2.79 -5.22 3.43
N LEU A 83 -1.47 -5.41 3.31
CA LEU A 83 -0.57 -4.42 2.71
C LEU A 83 -0.80 -4.31 1.21
N VAL A 84 -1.10 -5.44 0.54
CA VAL A 84 -1.44 -5.47 -0.89
C VAL A 84 -2.72 -4.69 -1.13
N ALA A 85 -3.75 -4.92 -0.31
CA ALA A 85 -5.00 -4.14 -0.38
C ALA A 85 -4.76 -2.65 -0.11
N ALA A 86 -3.91 -2.31 0.87
CA ALA A 86 -3.61 -0.92 1.21
C ALA A 86 -2.94 -0.13 0.07
N CYS A 87 -2.26 -0.80 -0.87
CA CYS A 87 -1.65 -0.14 -2.02
C CYS A 87 -2.69 0.49 -2.98
N LEU A 88 -3.92 -0.04 -3.04
CA LEU A 88 -4.98 0.54 -3.86
C LEU A 88 -5.54 1.85 -3.29
N GLU A 89 -5.36 2.06 -1.98
CA GLU A 89 -5.89 3.19 -1.22
C GLU A 89 -4.90 4.37 -1.11
N MET A 90 -3.80 4.34 -1.87
CA MET A 90 -2.81 5.42 -1.92
C MET A 90 -3.35 6.62 -2.72
N GLY A 91 -4.32 7.32 -2.13
CA GLY A 91 -5.10 8.38 -2.80
C GLY A 91 -4.29 9.51 -3.42
N GLY A 92 -3.08 9.80 -2.89
CA GLY A 92 -2.16 10.79 -3.47
C GLY A 92 -1.50 10.37 -4.78
N VAL A 93 -1.74 9.14 -5.26
CA VAL A 93 -1.41 8.71 -6.62
C VAL A 93 -2.70 8.69 -7.43
N GLU A 94 -2.97 9.67 -8.29
CA GLU A 94 -4.27 9.74 -8.99
C GLU A 94 -4.52 8.57 -9.95
N SER A 95 -3.45 8.02 -10.54
CA SER A 95 -3.55 6.93 -11.53
C SER A 95 -3.73 5.56 -10.86
N LEU A 96 -4.90 4.94 -11.05
CA LEU A 96 -5.18 3.57 -10.60
C LEU A 96 -4.18 2.53 -11.17
N PRO A 97 -3.79 2.56 -12.46
CA PRO A 97 -2.72 1.70 -12.96
C PRO A 97 -1.40 1.80 -12.18
N LEU A 98 -1.00 3.00 -11.75
CA LEU A 98 0.23 3.18 -10.98
C LEU A 98 0.11 2.59 -9.56
N ARG A 99 -1.05 2.74 -8.91
CA ARG A 99 -1.34 2.05 -7.63
C ARG A 99 -1.27 0.53 -7.79
N GLY A 100 -1.87 0.01 -8.86
CA GLY A 100 -1.79 -1.40 -9.26
C GLY A 100 -0.35 -1.85 -9.51
N GLY A 101 0.48 -1.02 -10.14
CA GLY A 101 1.90 -1.27 -10.31
C GLY A 101 2.65 -1.46 -8.99
N VAL A 102 2.41 -0.59 -8.00
CA VAL A 102 2.99 -0.75 -6.65
C VAL A 102 2.47 -2.03 -6.00
N MET A 103 1.16 -2.29 -6.07
CA MET A 103 0.53 -3.49 -5.53
C MET A 103 1.16 -4.78 -6.08
N LEU A 104 1.26 -4.92 -7.40
CA LEU A 104 1.85 -6.08 -8.07
C LEU A 104 3.31 -6.28 -7.66
N ALA A 105 4.06 -5.19 -7.58
CA ALA A 105 5.47 -5.24 -7.23
C ALA A 105 5.66 -5.65 -5.74
N VAL A 106 4.74 -5.25 -4.85
CA VAL A 106 4.66 -5.72 -3.47
C VAL A 106 4.32 -7.22 -3.42
N MET A 107 3.32 -7.68 -4.17
CA MET A 107 2.96 -9.12 -4.26
C MET A 107 4.16 -9.98 -4.70
N ASN A 108 4.90 -9.56 -5.72
CA ASN A 108 6.07 -10.27 -6.21
C ASN A 108 7.21 -10.34 -5.17
N SER A 109 7.38 -9.29 -4.36
CA SER A 109 8.37 -9.24 -3.30
C SER A 109 8.06 -10.17 -2.11
N PHE A 110 6.80 -10.61 -1.97
CA PHE A 110 6.38 -11.59 -0.98
C PHE A 110 6.45 -13.03 -1.51
N GLY A 111 6.11 -13.26 -2.78
CA GLY A 111 6.17 -14.58 -3.40
C GLY A 111 7.60 -15.16 -3.45
N SER A 112 8.59 -14.32 -3.70
CA SER A 112 10.02 -14.70 -3.75
C SER A 112 10.66 -15.08 -2.40
N ARG A 113 9.95 -14.93 -1.28
CA ARG A 113 10.44 -15.32 0.06
C ARG A 113 9.96 -16.70 0.54
N GLN A 114 9.08 -17.36 -0.21
CA GLN A 114 8.53 -18.67 0.15
C GLN A 114 9.30 -19.85 -0.47
N GLU A 115 10.22 -19.61 -1.42
CA GLU A 115 10.99 -20.68 -2.09
C GLU A 115 12.38 -20.94 -1.49
N THR A 116 12.68 -20.39 -0.31
CA THR A 116 13.88 -20.75 0.46
C THR A 116 13.50 -21.34 1.80
N ARG A 117 13.08 -22.61 1.78
CA ARG A 117 13.09 -23.52 2.93
C ARG A 117 13.55 -24.89 2.48
#